data_AF-A0AA38TE04-F1
#
_entry.id   AF-A0AA38TE04-F1
#
_cell.length_a   1.000
_cell.length_b   1.000
_cell.length_c   1.000
_cell.angle_alpha   90.00
_cell.angle_beta   90.00
_cell.angle_gamma   90.00
#
_symmetry.space_group_name_H-M   'P 1'
#
loop_
_entity.id
_entity.type
_entity.pdbx_description
1 polymer ?
#
loop_
_entity_poly.entity_id
_entity_poly.type
_entity_poly.pdbx_seq_one_letter_code
_entity_poly.pdbx_strand_id
1 'polypeptide(L)'
;MAKLQQTSTTVVGDGSFKLWSSCRRKIIDAVRCSGGISRYRKTVKSPVPKNHKVEEVRASIDECRSDTVKSDCDGKVSEKLSELMKTSKLLSSAEEDVRWKAAVKRLQSGGDGGEALGGAKLVRVLAKDDSEAREKLALFGVIPPLVAMLDSDDLDSRISALYALLNLGIGNDLNKSAIVESGAVHKMLDLVESPIEGLPNPDLSAAIVANFLGLSALDSNKSVIGSSGAIPFLIKTLKSNKNPQVIQDSLRALYNLSILPSNVLPMIETGDFVPFLLTMMGDTGSSDRILSILSNVVSTPRVGPRLVP
;
A
#
# COMPACT_ATOMS: atom_id res chain seq x y z
N MET A 1 -16.54 56.99 25.75
CA MET A 1 -15.75 56.59 24.57
C MET A 1 -15.83 55.07 24.43
N ALA A 2 -16.62 54.58 23.47
CA ALA A 2 -16.68 53.17 23.09
C ALA A 2 -16.60 53.12 21.56
N LYS A 3 -15.56 52.50 21.02
CA LYS A 3 -15.37 52.32 19.57
C LYS A 3 -15.84 50.92 19.19
N LEU A 4 -16.86 50.88 18.35
CA LEU A 4 -17.30 49.70 17.60
C LEU A 4 -16.17 49.24 16.66
N GLN A 5 -15.83 47.95 16.71
CA GLN A 5 -14.97 47.29 15.73
C GLN A 5 -15.85 46.41 14.85
N GLN A 6 -15.95 46.78 13.57
CA GLN A 6 -16.65 46.02 12.55
C GLN A 6 -15.87 44.74 12.23
N THR A 7 -16.53 43.59 12.30
CA THR A 7 -16.03 42.32 11.79
C THR A 7 -16.32 42.22 10.30
N SER A 8 -15.29 42.36 9.47
CA SER A 8 -15.37 42.10 8.03
C SER A 8 -15.32 40.60 7.78
N THR A 9 -16.46 39.99 7.47
CA THR A 9 -16.54 38.64 6.87
C THR A 9 -16.12 38.72 5.41
N THR A 10 -14.95 38.19 5.08
CA THR A 10 -14.50 38.00 3.69
C THR A 10 -15.21 36.79 3.09
N VAL A 11 -16.10 37.05 2.14
CA VAL A 11 -16.74 36.04 1.29
C VAL A 11 -15.66 35.47 0.34
N VAL A 12 -15.13 34.29 0.66
CA VAL A 12 -14.32 33.48 -0.26
C VAL A 12 -15.27 32.55 -1.00
N GLY A 13 -15.81 32.99 -2.15
CA GLY A 13 -16.85 32.20 -2.82
C GLY A 13 -17.22 32.71 -4.20
N ASP A 14 -16.29 32.69 -5.17
CA ASP A 14 -16.64 32.76 -6.60
C ASP A 14 -15.51 32.20 -7.51
N GLY A 15 -14.24 32.34 -7.08
CA GLY A 15 -13.08 31.88 -7.88
C GLY A 15 -13.00 30.35 -8.09
N SER A 16 -13.35 29.56 -7.07
CA SER A 16 -13.29 28.08 -7.12
C SER A 16 -14.33 27.46 -8.07
N PHE A 17 -15.44 28.16 -8.34
CA PHE A 17 -16.49 27.69 -9.27
C PHE A 17 -16.09 27.84 -10.75
N LYS A 18 -15.47 28.98 -11.11
CA LYS A 18 -15.01 29.24 -12.48
C LYS A 18 -13.82 28.37 -12.85
N LEU A 19 -12.90 28.14 -11.90
CA LEU A 19 -11.76 27.23 -12.11
C LEU A 19 -12.21 25.78 -12.30
N TRP A 20 -13.17 25.29 -11.52
CA TRP A 20 -13.69 23.91 -11.60
C TRP A 20 -14.49 23.63 -12.87
N SER A 21 -15.42 24.52 -13.23
CA SER A 21 -16.18 24.38 -14.47
C SER A 21 -15.28 24.49 -15.71
N SER A 22 -14.19 25.26 -15.63
CA SER A 22 -13.14 25.32 -16.66
C SER A 22 -12.32 24.03 -16.68
N CYS A 23 -11.90 23.52 -15.52
CA CYS A 23 -11.04 22.34 -15.42
C CYS A 23 -11.78 21.04 -15.80
N ARG A 24 -13.02 20.85 -15.32
CA ARG A 24 -13.88 19.73 -15.71
C ARG A 24 -14.17 19.72 -17.22
N ARG A 25 -14.40 20.88 -17.82
CA ARG A 25 -14.54 21.01 -19.29
C ARG A 25 -13.22 20.65 -20.01
N LYS A 26 -12.09 21.24 -19.59
CA LYS A 26 -10.76 20.94 -20.18
C LYS A 26 -10.40 19.46 -20.14
N ILE A 27 -10.72 18.75 -19.05
CA ILE A 27 -10.48 17.30 -18.94
C ILE A 27 -11.39 16.52 -19.89
N ILE A 28 -12.69 16.84 -19.93
CA ILE A 28 -13.65 16.20 -20.85
C ILE A 28 -13.25 16.45 -22.32
N ASP A 29 -12.78 17.65 -22.65
CA ASP A 29 -12.38 18.02 -24.01
C ASP A 29 -11.07 17.32 -24.43
N ALA A 30 -10.11 17.17 -23.53
CA ALA A 30 -8.88 16.41 -23.79
C ALA A 30 -9.13 14.92 -24.04
N VAL A 31 -10.09 14.32 -23.33
CA VAL A 31 -10.49 12.90 -23.51
C VAL A 31 -11.32 12.70 -24.78
N ARG A 32 -12.08 13.71 -25.23
CA ARG A 32 -12.85 13.65 -26.49
C ARG A 32 -11.99 13.79 -27.75
N CYS A 33 -10.87 14.50 -27.68
CA CYS A 33 -9.98 14.73 -28.83
C CYS A 33 -9.04 13.56 -29.17
N SER A 34 -9.04 12.47 -28.40
CA SER A 34 -8.27 11.23 -28.69
C SER A 34 -9.12 10.08 -29.26
N GLY A 35 -10.41 10.31 -29.51
CA GLY A 35 -11.38 9.28 -29.95
C GLY A 35 -11.49 9.04 -31.46
N GLY A 36 -10.52 9.45 -32.29
CA GLY A 36 -10.59 9.30 -33.74
C GLY A 36 -9.33 8.70 -34.34
N ILE A 37 -9.51 7.63 -35.14
CA ILE A 37 -8.56 6.84 -35.98
C ILE A 37 -8.37 5.43 -35.39
N SER A 38 -8.55 4.30 -36.08
CA SER A 38 -9.11 3.93 -37.38
C SER A 38 -9.27 2.39 -37.36
N ARG A 39 -10.35 1.86 -37.93
CA ARG A 39 -10.59 0.41 -38.03
C ARG A 39 -9.64 -0.20 -39.05
N TYR A 40 -8.80 -1.16 -38.63
CA TYR A 40 -8.19 -2.12 -39.56
C TYR A 40 -8.56 -3.55 -39.16
N ARG A 41 -9.51 -4.10 -39.92
CA ARG A 41 -9.95 -5.49 -39.91
C ARG A 41 -9.14 -6.23 -40.98
N LYS A 42 -8.35 -7.24 -40.62
CA LYS A 42 -7.84 -8.24 -41.58
C LYS A 42 -8.17 -9.63 -41.08
N THR A 43 -9.23 -10.17 -41.68
CA THR A 43 -9.55 -11.60 -41.76
C THR A 43 -8.59 -12.27 -42.74
N VAL A 44 -7.97 -13.39 -42.37
CA VAL A 44 -7.40 -14.34 -43.34
C VAL A 44 -7.79 -15.77 -42.89
N LYS A 45 -8.43 -16.49 -43.81
CA LYS A 45 -8.91 -17.88 -43.69
C LYS A 45 -7.77 -18.88 -43.98
N SER A 46 -7.88 -20.09 -43.40
CA SER A 46 -7.02 -21.28 -43.58
C SER A 46 -6.86 -21.77 -45.03
N PRO A 47 -5.96 -22.75 -45.25
CA PRO A 47 -6.47 -24.12 -45.46
C PRO A 47 -5.67 -25.25 -44.76
N VAL A 48 -6.38 -26.36 -44.55
CA VAL A 48 -5.96 -27.67 -43.99
C VAL A 48 -5.41 -28.57 -45.12
N PRO A 49 -4.51 -29.53 -44.82
CA PRO A 49 -4.79 -30.91 -45.24
C PRO A 49 -4.44 -32.02 -44.22
N LYS A 50 -5.46 -32.87 -44.01
CA LYS A 50 -5.59 -34.33 -43.73
C LYS A 50 -4.40 -35.21 -43.26
N ASN A 51 -4.66 -35.88 -42.11
CA ASN A 51 -4.51 -37.30 -41.72
C ASN A 51 -3.35 -38.16 -42.26
N HIS A 52 -2.61 -38.81 -41.34
CA HIS A 52 -2.57 -40.28 -41.22
C HIS A 52 -1.94 -40.81 -39.91
N LYS A 53 -2.67 -41.75 -39.29
CA LYS A 53 -2.29 -42.96 -38.53
C LYS A 53 -1.64 -42.89 -37.12
N VAL A 54 -2.24 -43.74 -36.29
CA VAL A 54 -1.94 -44.20 -34.92
C VAL A 54 -0.97 -45.39 -34.99
N GLU A 55 -0.04 -45.51 -34.04
CA GLU A 55 0.56 -46.74 -33.44
C GLU A 55 1.73 -46.29 -32.52
N GLU A 56 1.61 -46.34 -31.20
CA GLU A 56 1.99 -47.47 -30.30
C GLU A 56 3.34 -48.12 -30.61
N VAL A 57 4.40 -47.77 -29.86
CA VAL A 57 5.51 -48.70 -29.56
C VAL A 57 6.05 -48.41 -28.15
N ARG A 58 5.83 -49.39 -27.27
CA ARG A 58 6.52 -49.60 -25.98
C ARG A 58 7.90 -50.23 -26.22
N ALA A 59 8.71 -50.14 -25.16
CA ALA A 59 9.91 -50.93 -24.83
C ALA A 59 11.25 -50.33 -25.26
N SER A 60 12.08 -50.00 -24.26
CA SER A 60 13.36 -50.67 -23.98
C SER A 60 14.06 -49.96 -22.82
N ILE A 61 13.90 -50.46 -21.59
CA ILE A 61 14.94 -50.34 -20.56
C ILE A 61 15.12 -51.76 -20.02
N ASP A 62 16.34 -52.24 -20.19
CA ASP A 62 16.77 -53.61 -19.95
C ASP A 62 16.50 -54.12 -18.53
N GLU A 63 16.10 -55.38 -18.51
CA GLU A 63 15.93 -56.25 -17.37
C GLU A 63 17.30 -56.70 -16.85
N CYS A 64 17.55 -56.51 -15.55
CA CYS A 64 18.53 -57.31 -14.81
C CYS A 64 17.79 -57.99 -13.64
N ARG A 65 17.31 -59.21 -13.90
CA ARG A 65 17.03 -60.26 -12.89
C ARG A 65 18.38 -60.82 -12.40
N SER A 66 18.60 -61.32 -11.19
CA SER A 66 17.83 -61.58 -9.97
C SER A 66 18.84 -61.43 -8.81
N ASP A 67 18.44 -61.16 -7.58
CA ASP A 67 18.23 -62.24 -6.62
C ASP A 67 17.34 -61.82 -5.46
N THR A 68 16.42 -62.72 -5.13
CA THR A 68 15.54 -62.65 -3.98
C THR A 68 16.31 -62.61 -2.68
N VAL A 69 16.29 -61.45 -2.01
CA VAL A 69 16.16 -61.39 -0.55
C VAL A 69 14.83 -60.68 -0.27
N LYS A 70 13.83 -61.44 0.18
CA LYS A 70 12.63 -60.85 0.78
C LYS A 70 13.08 -60.00 1.96
N SER A 71 12.97 -58.68 1.85
CA SER A 71 12.99 -57.81 3.01
C SER A 71 11.80 -56.86 2.92
N ASP A 72 10.87 -57.01 3.87
CA ASP A 72 9.68 -56.19 4.07
C ASP A 72 10.06 -54.74 4.45
N CYS A 73 10.60 -53.97 3.50
CA CYS A 73 11.20 -52.66 3.81
C CYS A 73 10.53 -51.46 3.12
N ASP A 74 9.81 -51.65 2.02
CA ASP A 74 9.34 -50.51 1.21
C ASP A 74 8.22 -49.68 1.88
N GLY A 75 7.37 -50.29 2.72
CA GLY A 75 6.35 -49.56 3.49
C GLY A 75 6.95 -48.72 4.63
N LYS A 76 7.97 -49.25 5.33
CA LYS A 76 8.60 -48.60 6.48
C LYS A 76 9.43 -47.38 6.11
N VAL A 77 10.02 -47.36 4.91
CA VAL A 77 10.82 -46.22 4.43
C VAL A 77 9.91 -45.03 4.09
N SER A 78 8.76 -45.28 3.46
CA SER A 78 7.76 -44.24 3.16
C SER A 78 7.17 -43.62 4.43
N GLU A 79 6.85 -44.45 5.43
CA GLU A 79 6.29 -44.01 6.70
C GLU A 79 7.28 -43.18 7.51
N LYS A 80 8.54 -43.65 7.63
CA LYS A 80 9.64 -42.92 8.26
C LYS A 80 9.98 -41.62 7.56
N LEU A 81 9.93 -41.56 6.23
CA LEU A 81 10.15 -40.31 5.48
C LEU A 81 9.02 -39.31 5.75
N SER A 82 7.76 -39.77 5.82
CA SER A 82 6.63 -38.92 6.21
C SER A 82 6.77 -38.40 7.64
N GLU A 83 7.28 -39.23 8.55
CA GLU A 83 7.49 -38.91 9.96
C GLU A 83 8.64 -37.90 10.11
N LEU A 84 9.73 -38.06 9.35
CA LEU A 84 10.84 -37.10 9.29
C LEU A 84 10.43 -35.76 8.68
N MET A 85 9.58 -35.75 7.65
CA MET A 85 9.02 -34.50 7.13
C MET A 85 8.10 -33.82 8.15
N LYS A 86 7.30 -34.58 8.90
CA LYS A 86 6.47 -34.05 9.98
C LYS A 86 7.32 -33.49 11.12
N THR A 87 8.37 -34.18 11.56
CA THR A 87 9.25 -33.69 12.62
C THR A 87 10.06 -32.48 12.18
N SER A 88 10.55 -32.43 10.94
CA SER A 88 11.17 -31.24 10.35
C SER A 88 10.22 -30.05 10.30
N LYS A 89 8.94 -30.28 9.95
CA LYS A 89 7.89 -29.26 9.99
C LYS A 89 7.57 -28.78 11.42
N LEU A 90 7.59 -29.69 12.40
CA LEU A 90 7.38 -29.34 13.81
C LEU A 90 8.57 -28.56 14.39
N LEU A 91 9.81 -28.93 14.03
CA LEU A 91 11.01 -28.21 14.46
C LEU A 91 11.07 -26.81 13.85
N SER A 92 10.78 -26.67 12.55
CA SER A 92 10.68 -25.34 11.91
C SER A 92 9.55 -24.50 12.51
N SER A 93 8.38 -25.09 12.77
CA SER A 93 7.28 -24.42 13.47
C SER A 93 7.67 -23.99 14.90
N ALA A 94 8.43 -24.81 15.63
CA ALA A 94 8.91 -24.47 16.98
C ALA A 94 9.95 -23.34 16.95
N GLU A 95 10.85 -23.33 15.97
CA GLU A 95 11.85 -22.28 15.78
C GLU A 95 11.19 -20.95 15.36
N GLU A 96 10.18 -20.99 14.50
CA GLU A 96 9.36 -19.83 14.13
C GLU A 96 8.60 -19.29 15.35
N ASP A 97 8.07 -20.18 16.18
CA ASP A 97 7.41 -19.84 17.44
C ASP A 97 8.32 -19.15 18.45
N VAL A 98 9.58 -19.55 18.52
CA VAL A 98 10.57 -18.85 19.34
C VAL A 98 10.88 -17.46 18.76
N ARG A 99 10.88 -17.32 17.43
CA ARG A 99 11.31 -16.09 16.76
C ARG A 99 10.31 -14.94 16.91
N TRP A 100 9.01 -15.17 16.72
CA TRP A 100 8.03 -14.10 16.94
C TRP A 100 7.86 -13.77 18.44
N LYS A 101 7.99 -14.75 19.35
CA LYS A 101 8.03 -14.48 20.81
C LYS A 101 9.20 -13.58 21.19
N ALA A 102 10.37 -13.82 20.59
CA ALA A 102 11.53 -12.97 20.80
C ALA A 102 11.30 -11.53 20.29
N ALA A 103 10.65 -11.38 19.12
CA ALA A 103 10.31 -10.07 18.58
C ALA A 103 9.37 -9.29 19.52
N VAL A 104 8.30 -9.94 19.97
CA VAL A 104 7.33 -9.37 20.92
C VAL A 104 8.02 -8.96 22.22
N LYS A 105 8.85 -9.85 22.79
CA LYS A 105 9.58 -9.57 24.04
C LYS A 105 10.51 -8.36 23.91
N ARG A 106 11.25 -8.23 22.80
CA ARG A 106 12.16 -7.11 22.55
C ARG A 106 11.43 -5.77 22.36
N LEU A 107 10.25 -5.80 21.72
CA LEU A 107 9.40 -4.61 21.58
C LEU A 107 8.78 -4.17 22.91
N GLN A 108 8.46 -5.13 23.78
CA GLN A 108 7.76 -4.87 25.05
C GLN A 108 8.70 -4.71 26.24
N SER A 109 9.98 -5.04 26.09
CA SER A 109 10.99 -4.71 27.10
C SER A 109 11.13 -3.18 27.11
N GLY A 110 10.69 -2.54 28.19
CA GLY A 110 10.89 -1.10 28.44
C GLY A 110 12.37 -0.72 28.69
N GLY A 111 13.30 -1.38 28.00
CA GLY A 111 14.73 -1.12 28.02
C GLY A 111 15.15 -0.03 27.04
N ASP A 112 16.46 0.19 26.96
CA ASP A 112 17.12 1.14 26.05
C ASP A 112 16.64 0.97 24.59
N GLY A 113 16.62 2.06 23.82
CA GLY A 113 16.05 2.12 22.47
C GLY A 113 16.58 1.06 21.50
N GLY A 114 17.78 0.53 21.75
CA GLY A 114 18.39 -0.55 20.97
C GLY A 114 17.60 -1.86 20.97
N GLU A 115 16.99 -2.28 22.09
CA GLU A 115 16.21 -3.53 22.16
C GLU A 115 14.91 -3.40 21.36
N ALA A 116 14.21 -2.28 21.51
CA ALA A 116 12.98 -1.98 20.77
C ALA A 116 13.25 -1.91 19.25
N LEU A 117 14.34 -1.27 18.84
CA LEU A 117 14.80 -1.23 17.45
C LEU A 117 15.07 -2.63 16.90
N GLY A 118 15.75 -3.48 17.67
CA GLY A 118 15.99 -4.88 17.32
C GLY A 118 14.69 -5.68 17.16
N GLY A 119 13.71 -5.43 18.02
CA GLY A 119 12.36 -5.98 17.93
C GLY A 119 11.64 -5.55 16.65
N ALA A 120 11.66 -4.25 16.32
CA ALA A 120 11.04 -3.70 15.12
C ALA A 120 11.62 -4.32 13.84
N LYS A 121 12.94 -4.40 13.75
CA LYS A 121 13.66 -5.02 12.63
C LYS A 121 13.27 -6.50 12.47
N LEU A 122 13.14 -7.22 13.58
CA LEU A 122 12.74 -8.62 13.55
C LEU A 122 11.29 -8.80 13.10
N VAL A 123 10.35 -7.97 13.57
CA VAL A 123 8.96 -7.97 13.10
C VAL A 123 8.90 -7.69 11.61
N ARG A 124 9.63 -6.69 11.11
CA ARG A 124 9.69 -6.37 9.68
C ARG A 124 10.11 -7.57 8.84
N VAL A 125 11.16 -8.30 9.26
CA VAL A 125 11.66 -9.49 8.55
C VAL A 125 10.63 -10.61 8.57
N LEU A 126 10.07 -10.93 9.73
CA LEU A 126 9.07 -11.98 9.90
C LEU A 126 7.81 -11.72 9.08
N ALA A 127 7.32 -10.48 9.06
CA ALA A 127 6.09 -10.10 8.37
C ALA A 127 6.28 -9.92 6.84
N LYS A 128 7.50 -9.97 6.31
CA LYS A 128 7.76 -9.56 4.93
C LYS A 128 7.04 -10.45 3.91
N ASP A 129 7.21 -11.77 4.03
CA ASP A 129 6.76 -12.74 3.02
C ASP A 129 5.88 -13.86 3.60
N ASP A 130 5.42 -13.70 4.85
CA ASP A 130 4.62 -14.69 5.58
C ASP A 130 3.32 -14.06 6.12
N SER A 131 2.18 -14.51 5.58
CA SER A 131 0.86 -14.03 6.00
C SER A 131 0.45 -14.55 7.38
N GLU A 132 0.83 -15.78 7.74
CA GLU A 132 0.50 -16.36 9.04
C GLU A 132 1.30 -15.66 10.15
N ALA A 133 2.56 -15.32 9.88
CA ALA A 133 3.36 -14.50 10.79
C ALA A 133 2.73 -13.12 11.02
N ARG A 134 2.18 -12.47 9.98
CA ARG A 134 1.50 -11.16 10.13
C ARG A 134 0.31 -11.25 11.09
N GLU A 135 -0.49 -12.31 11.00
CA GLU A 135 -1.64 -12.55 11.88
C GLU A 135 -1.19 -12.83 13.32
N LYS A 136 -0.23 -13.76 13.49
CA LYS A 136 0.30 -14.11 14.80
C LYS A 136 0.92 -12.90 15.51
N LEU A 137 1.80 -12.17 14.83
CA LEU A 137 2.47 -11.00 15.39
C LEU A 137 1.46 -9.94 15.86
N ALA A 138 0.43 -9.66 15.07
CA ALA A 138 -0.64 -8.75 15.46
C ALA A 138 -1.43 -9.27 16.67
N LEU A 139 -1.75 -10.57 16.72
CA LEU A 139 -2.40 -11.20 17.87
C LEU A 139 -1.57 -11.08 19.16
N PHE A 140 -0.23 -11.14 19.06
CA PHE A 140 0.67 -10.91 20.19
C PHE A 140 0.89 -9.43 20.53
N GLY A 141 0.13 -8.52 19.90
CA GLY A 141 0.07 -7.12 20.30
C GLY A 141 1.31 -6.31 19.93
N VAL A 142 1.98 -6.61 18.81
CA VAL A 142 3.14 -5.81 18.37
C VAL A 142 2.75 -4.45 17.79
N ILE A 143 1.51 -4.26 17.34
CA ILE A 143 1.08 -3.02 16.67
C ILE A 143 1.17 -1.81 17.60
N PRO A 144 0.59 -1.79 18.82
CA PRO A 144 0.66 -0.59 19.68
C PRO A 144 2.09 -0.18 20.06
N PRO A 145 3.02 -1.09 20.44
CA PRO A 145 4.42 -0.74 20.66
C PRO A 145 5.13 -0.17 19.43
N LEU A 146 4.87 -0.71 18.23
CA LEU A 146 5.43 -0.17 16.99
C LEU A 146 4.91 1.25 16.71
N VAL A 147 3.62 1.50 16.97
CA VAL A 147 3.03 2.83 16.81
C VAL A 147 3.59 3.82 17.85
N ALA A 148 3.78 3.40 19.11
CA ALA A 148 4.40 4.23 20.14
C ALA A 148 5.87 4.59 19.80
N MET A 149 6.60 3.68 19.15
CA MET A 149 7.98 3.92 18.73
C MET A 149 8.13 5.00 17.64
N LEU A 150 7.03 5.44 17.00
CA LEU A 150 7.04 6.62 16.16
C LEU A 150 7.34 7.92 16.94
N ASP A 151 7.14 7.92 18.26
CA ASP A 151 7.48 9.05 19.14
C ASP A 151 8.95 9.02 19.59
N SER A 152 9.74 8.01 19.22
CA SER A 152 11.17 7.91 19.58
C SER A 152 11.96 9.08 19.02
N ASP A 153 13.00 9.55 19.70
CA ASP A 153 13.95 10.53 19.14
C ASP A 153 14.93 9.91 18.13
N ASP A 154 14.99 8.57 18.06
CA ASP A 154 15.85 7.85 17.13
C ASP A 154 15.18 7.63 15.77
N LEU A 155 15.77 8.21 14.73
CA LEU A 155 15.29 8.13 13.36
C LEU A 155 15.23 6.68 12.84
N ASP A 156 16.23 5.86 13.19
CA ASP A 156 16.29 4.45 12.78
C ASP A 156 15.14 3.65 13.38
N SER A 157 14.76 3.93 14.62
CA SER A 157 13.61 3.37 15.31
C SER A 157 12.31 3.75 14.61
N ARG A 158 12.10 5.04 14.29
CA ARG A 158 10.91 5.50 13.55
C ARG A 158 10.78 4.78 12.20
N ILE A 159 11.87 4.75 11.42
CA ILE A 159 11.87 4.13 10.08
C ILE A 159 11.66 2.61 10.18
N SER A 160 12.30 1.94 11.14
CA SER A 160 12.14 0.50 11.35
C SER A 160 10.72 0.15 11.77
N ALA A 161 10.10 0.96 12.63
CA ALA A 161 8.71 0.82 13.04
C ALA A 161 7.74 0.98 11.86
N LEU A 162 7.92 2.02 11.03
CA LEU A 162 7.11 2.26 9.84
C LEU A 162 7.17 1.08 8.85
N TYR A 163 8.35 0.53 8.58
CA TYR A 163 8.45 -0.62 7.68
C TYR A 163 7.90 -1.91 8.30
N ALA A 164 7.98 -2.08 9.62
CA ALA A 164 7.33 -3.20 10.31
C ALA A 164 5.79 -3.10 10.19
N LEU A 165 5.22 -1.92 10.45
CA LEU A 165 3.79 -1.64 10.31
C LEU A 165 3.31 -1.87 8.87
N LEU A 166 4.06 -1.37 7.88
CA LEU A 166 3.76 -1.61 6.46
C LEU A 166 3.67 -3.10 6.17
N ASN A 167 4.68 -3.88 6.56
CA ASN A 167 4.72 -5.32 6.29
C ASN A 167 3.59 -6.08 6.99
N LEU A 168 3.23 -5.69 8.22
CA LEU A 168 2.08 -6.27 8.93
C LEU A 168 0.76 -6.07 8.19
N GLY A 169 0.61 -4.96 7.47
CA GLY A 169 -0.61 -4.64 6.70
C GLY A 169 -0.71 -5.29 5.32
N ILE A 170 0.39 -5.84 4.76
CA ILE A 170 0.38 -6.41 3.40
C ILE A 170 -0.63 -7.58 3.36
N GLY A 171 -1.62 -7.49 2.48
CA GLY A 171 -2.64 -8.54 2.30
C GLY A 171 -3.51 -8.84 3.54
N ASN A 172 -3.41 -8.07 4.62
CA ASN A 172 -4.12 -8.33 5.86
C ASN A 172 -4.95 -7.10 6.27
N ASP A 173 -6.28 -7.18 6.09
CA ASP A 173 -7.17 -6.04 6.33
C ASP A 173 -7.42 -5.78 7.82
N LEU A 174 -7.45 -6.83 8.65
CA LEU A 174 -7.58 -6.69 10.11
C LEU A 174 -6.39 -5.91 10.67
N ASN A 175 -5.17 -6.22 10.24
CA ASN A 175 -3.97 -5.50 10.64
C ASN A 175 -3.98 -4.05 10.15
N LYS A 176 -4.40 -3.80 8.90
CA LYS A 176 -4.53 -2.42 8.39
C LYS A 176 -5.51 -1.59 9.22
N SER A 177 -6.65 -2.17 9.62
CA SER A 177 -7.63 -1.51 10.50
C SER A 177 -7.00 -1.22 11.87
N ALA A 178 -6.41 -2.24 12.49
CA ALA A 178 -5.78 -2.13 13.81
C ALA A 178 -4.65 -1.09 13.86
N ILE A 179 -3.86 -0.94 12.80
CA ILE A 179 -2.81 0.09 12.70
C ILE A 179 -3.42 1.49 12.71
N VAL A 180 -4.50 1.72 11.95
CA VAL A 180 -5.20 3.02 11.93
C VAL A 180 -5.89 3.30 13.27
N GLU A 181 -6.56 2.31 13.85
CA GLU A 181 -7.21 2.38 15.17
C GLU A 181 -6.22 2.66 16.30
N SER A 182 -4.98 2.18 16.17
CA SER A 182 -3.90 2.46 17.13
C SER A 182 -3.36 3.90 17.04
N GLY A 183 -3.88 4.72 16.13
CA GLY A 183 -3.51 6.14 16.00
C GLY A 183 -2.29 6.42 15.12
N ALA A 184 -1.81 5.43 14.35
CA ALA A 184 -0.61 5.58 13.52
C ALA A 184 -0.70 6.74 12.51
N VAL A 185 -1.90 7.03 11.98
CA VAL A 185 -2.13 8.11 11.01
C VAL A 185 -1.72 9.48 11.58
N HIS A 186 -2.12 9.79 12.82
CA HIS A 186 -1.82 11.07 13.44
C HIS A 186 -0.33 11.19 13.75
N LYS A 187 0.27 10.14 14.35
CA LYS A 187 1.72 10.12 14.64
C LYS A 187 2.58 10.29 13.39
N MET A 188 2.22 9.65 12.28
CA MET A 188 2.92 9.83 11.01
C MET A 188 2.86 11.28 10.50
N LEU A 189 1.77 11.99 10.75
CA LEU A 189 1.62 13.39 10.33
C LEU A 189 2.37 14.35 11.26
N ASP A 190 2.34 14.10 12.57
CA ASP A 190 3.11 14.87 13.55
C ASP A 190 4.62 14.86 13.21
N LEU A 191 5.14 13.73 12.73
CA LEU A 191 6.53 13.58 12.29
C LEU A 191 6.92 14.44 11.08
N VAL A 192 5.98 14.79 10.21
CA VAL A 192 6.26 15.57 8.99
C VAL A 192 5.81 17.03 9.09
N GLU A 193 5.00 17.35 10.10
CA GLU A 193 4.55 18.70 10.42
C GLU A 193 5.40 19.38 11.50
N SER A 194 6.22 18.62 12.24
CA SER A 194 7.09 19.14 13.30
C SER A 194 7.99 20.29 12.79
N PRO A 195 7.77 21.54 13.27
CA PRO A 195 8.58 22.70 12.89
C PRO A 195 10.05 22.59 13.31
N ILE A 196 10.36 21.65 14.19
CA ILE A 196 11.66 21.50 14.86
C ILE A 196 12.68 20.79 13.96
N GLU A 197 12.24 19.93 13.03
CA GLU A 197 13.14 19.04 12.26
C GLU A 197 13.48 19.54 10.84
N GLY A 198 13.05 20.74 10.43
CA GLY A 198 13.32 21.22 9.07
C GLY A 198 12.57 20.42 8.01
N LEU A 199 13.15 20.22 6.81
CA LEU A 199 12.52 19.38 5.79
C LEU A 199 12.63 17.91 6.24
N PRO A 200 11.52 17.15 6.32
CA PRO A 200 11.57 15.79 6.86
C PRO A 200 12.54 14.93 6.08
N ASN A 201 13.30 14.09 6.79
CA ASN A 201 14.26 13.17 6.21
C ASN A 201 13.62 12.38 5.03
N PRO A 202 14.29 12.24 3.88
CA PRO A 202 13.70 11.64 2.68
C PRO A 202 13.31 10.17 2.88
N ASP A 203 14.07 9.42 3.67
CA ASP A 203 13.79 8.01 3.95
C ASP A 203 12.59 7.86 4.89
N LEU A 204 12.47 8.77 5.87
CA LEU A 204 11.29 8.85 6.74
C LEU A 204 10.04 9.19 5.93
N SER A 205 10.13 10.21 5.08
CA SER A 205 9.02 10.61 4.20
C SER A 205 8.60 9.46 3.27
N ALA A 206 9.56 8.73 2.70
CA ALA A 206 9.29 7.57 1.86
C ALA A 206 8.58 6.45 2.63
N ALA A 207 9.02 6.16 3.86
CA ALA A 207 8.39 5.16 4.71
C ALA A 207 6.95 5.53 5.11
N ILE A 208 6.67 6.82 5.35
CA ILE A 208 5.33 7.33 5.63
C ILE A 208 4.43 7.23 4.40
N VAL A 209 4.92 7.64 3.22
CA VAL A 209 4.18 7.49 1.95
C VAL A 209 3.82 6.02 1.70
N ALA A 210 4.76 5.10 1.90
CA ALA A 210 4.52 3.68 1.73
C ALA A 210 3.46 3.14 2.71
N ASN A 211 3.45 3.62 3.96
CA ASN A 211 2.39 3.28 4.92
C ASN A 211 1.03 3.81 4.48
N PHE A 212 0.92 5.08 4.06
CA PHE A 212 -0.34 5.60 3.54
C PHE A 212 -0.84 4.84 2.30
N LEU A 213 0.06 4.44 1.41
CA LEU A 213 -0.27 3.55 0.30
C LEU A 213 -0.86 2.22 0.80
N GLY A 214 -0.15 1.53 1.70
CA GLY A 214 -0.58 0.23 2.23
C GLY A 214 -1.91 0.30 2.98
N LEU A 215 -2.07 1.30 3.85
CA LEU A 215 -3.26 1.46 4.69
C LEU A 215 -4.50 1.93 3.90
N SER A 216 -4.32 2.82 2.91
CA SER A 216 -5.41 3.32 2.06
C SER A 216 -6.00 2.26 1.12
N ALA A 217 -5.31 1.13 0.95
CA ALA A 217 -5.84 0.00 0.18
C ALA A 217 -7.14 -0.56 0.81
N LEU A 218 -7.32 -0.45 2.13
CA LEU A 218 -8.56 -0.84 2.82
C LEU A 218 -9.59 0.29 2.75
N ASP A 219 -10.83 -0.03 2.35
CA ASP A 219 -11.91 0.96 2.19
C ASP A 219 -12.28 1.67 3.50
N SER A 220 -12.37 0.96 4.61
CA SER A 220 -12.72 1.54 5.93
C SER A 220 -11.69 2.57 6.41
N ASN A 221 -10.43 2.46 5.99
CA ASN A 221 -9.37 3.38 6.37
C ASN A 221 -9.40 4.70 5.58
N LYS A 222 -10.00 4.73 4.38
CA LYS A 222 -9.94 5.88 3.46
C LYS A 222 -10.53 7.15 4.06
N SER A 223 -11.61 7.03 4.85
CA SER A 223 -12.25 8.19 5.48
C SER A 223 -11.32 8.83 6.50
N VAL A 224 -10.73 8.03 7.40
CA VAL A 224 -9.84 8.52 8.48
C VAL A 224 -8.59 9.15 7.91
N ILE A 225 -7.94 8.50 6.95
CA ILE A 225 -6.72 9.03 6.30
C ILE A 225 -7.04 10.27 5.47
N GLY A 226 -8.18 10.31 4.79
CA GLY A 226 -8.57 11.44 3.96
C GLY A 226 -8.85 12.72 4.75
N SER A 227 -9.40 12.59 5.96
CA SER A 227 -9.71 13.72 6.84
C SER A 227 -8.56 14.16 7.76
N SER A 228 -7.42 13.45 7.77
CA SER A 228 -6.36 13.67 8.77
C SER A 228 -5.29 14.70 8.38
N GLY A 229 -5.23 15.12 7.12
CA GLY A 229 -4.12 15.94 6.60
C GLY A 229 -3.12 15.16 5.73
N ALA A 230 -3.29 13.84 5.59
CA ALA A 230 -2.44 13.02 4.72
C ALA A 230 -2.50 13.42 3.24
N ILE A 231 -3.64 13.90 2.74
CA ILE A 231 -3.79 14.34 1.35
C ILE A 231 -2.84 15.50 1.00
N PRO A 232 -2.83 16.63 1.75
CA PRO A 232 -1.84 17.68 1.58
C PRO A 232 -0.39 17.21 1.61
N PHE A 233 -0.04 16.34 2.57
CA PHE A 233 1.30 15.77 2.68
C PHE A 233 1.71 14.95 1.44
N LEU A 234 0.83 14.06 0.97
CA LEU A 234 1.06 13.23 -0.22
C LEU A 234 1.21 14.09 -1.48
N ILE A 235 0.39 15.13 -1.63
CA ILE A 235 0.47 16.07 -2.77
C ILE A 235 1.78 16.86 -2.73
N LYS A 236 2.17 17.36 -1.55
CA LYS A 236 3.44 18.07 -1.36
C LYS A 236 4.63 17.17 -1.73
N THR A 237 4.62 15.93 -1.22
CA THR A 237 5.67 14.94 -1.50
C THR A 237 5.73 14.58 -2.98
N LEU A 238 4.58 14.38 -3.63
CA LEU A 238 4.52 14.13 -5.06
C LEU A 238 5.15 15.27 -5.90
N LYS A 239 4.99 16.53 -5.47
CA LYS A 239 5.51 17.71 -6.17
C LYS A 239 7.00 17.96 -5.96
N SER A 240 7.51 17.67 -4.76
CA SER A 240 8.89 18.03 -4.38
C SER A 240 9.90 16.90 -4.47
N ASN A 241 9.45 15.63 -4.49
CA ASN A 241 10.34 14.48 -4.49
C ASN A 241 10.87 14.14 -5.89
N LYS A 242 12.10 13.62 -5.97
CA LYS A 242 12.76 13.21 -7.21
C LYS A 242 12.87 11.69 -7.36
N ASN A 243 12.56 10.93 -6.31
CA ASN A 243 12.61 9.48 -6.33
C ASN A 243 11.36 8.92 -7.06
N PRO A 244 11.53 8.22 -8.19
CA PRO A 244 10.41 7.69 -8.98
C PRO A 244 9.49 6.76 -8.17
N GLN A 245 10.04 5.97 -7.25
CA GLN A 245 9.25 5.06 -6.42
C GLN A 245 8.34 5.83 -5.47
N VAL A 246 8.85 6.88 -4.83
CA VAL A 246 8.05 7.70 -3.91
C VAL A 246 6.96 8.45 -4.66
N ILE A 247 7.25 8.97 -5.86
CA ILE A 247 6.26 9.59 -6.76
C ILE A 247 5.14 8.59 -7.09
N GLN A 248 5.50 7.38 -7.51
CA GLN A 248 4.55 6.32 -7.85
C GLN A 248 3.70 5.90 -6.64
N ASP A 249 4.31 5.74 -5.47
CA ASP A 249 3.60 5.37 -4.26
C ASP A 249 2.66 6.48 -3.79
N SER A 250 3.07 7.74 -3.95
CA SER A 250 2.23 8.91 -3.67
C SER A 250 1.02 8.96 -4.60
N LEU A 251 1.20 8.74 -5.90
CA LEU A 251 0.12 8.66 -6.88
C LEU A 251 -0.84 7.49 -6.59
N ARG A 252 -0.32 6.33 -6.20
CA ARG A 252 -1.15 5.17 -5.84
C ARG A 252 -1.94 5.40 -4.57
N ALA A 253 -1.34 6.02 -3.54
CA ALA A 253 -2.04 6.39 -2.32
C ALA A 253 -3.14 7.41 -2.59
N LEU A 254 -2.84 8.47 -3.36
CA LEU A 254 -3.83 9.48 -3.75
C LEU A 254 -4.97 8.87 -4.58
N TYR A 255 -4.67 7.94 -5.48
CA TYR A 255 -5.70 7.19 -6.19
C TYR A 255 -6.60 6.41 -5.23
N ASN A 256 -6.04 5.61 -4.33
CA ASN A 256 -6.83 4.85 -3.35
C ASN A 256 -7.75 5.78 -2.55
N LEU A 257 -7.21 6.90 -2.08
CA LEU A 257 -7.99 7.89 -1.32
C LEU A 257 -9.08 8.57 -2.16
N SER A 258 -8.82 8.84 -3.44
CA SER A 258 -9.78 9.49 -4.36
C SER A 258 -11.00 8.64 -4.70
N ILE A 259 -10.94 7.32 -4.47
CA ILE A 259 -12.09 6.41 -4.67
C ILE A 259 -13.24 6.81 -3.74
N LEU A 260 -12.93 7.31 -2.54
CA LEU A 260 -13.93 7.80 -1.60
C LEU A 260 -14.32 9.26 -1.96
N PRO A 261 -15.58 9.55 -2.34
CA PRO A 261 -15.97 10.88 -2.82
C PRO A 261 -15.74 12.02 -1.82
N SER A 262 -15.83 11.76 -0.51
CA SER A 262 -15.57 12.77 0.52
C SER A 262 -14.12 13.27 0.54
N ASN A 263 -13.17 12.47 0.02
CA ASN A 263 -11.76 12.82 -0.04
C ASN A 263 -11.39 13.65 -1.27
N VAL A 264 -12.26 13.68 -2.28
CA VAL A 264 -12.01 14.41 -3.53
C VAL A 264 -11.99 15.92 -3.30
N LEU A 265 -12.89 16.45 -2.46
CA LEU A 265 -12.94 17.89 -2.21
C LEU A 265 -11.65 18.43 -1.54
N PRO A 266 -11.15 17.84 -0.42
CA PRO A 266 -9.85 18.23 0.14
C PRO A 266 -8.70 18.13 -0.87
N MET A 267 -8.73 17.11 -1.74
CA MET A 267 -7.70 16.87 -2.74
C MET A 267 -7.65 17.98 -3.81
N ILE A 268 -8.80 18.44 -4.31
CA ILE A 268 -8.85 19.52 -5.30
C ILE A 268 -8.65 20.91 -4.70
N GLU A 269 -8.93 21.08 -3.41
CA GLU A 269 -8.68 22.33 -2.68
C GLU A 269 -7.21 22.48 -2.26
N THR A 270 -6.43 21.40 -2.33
CA THR A 270 -4.99 21.43 -2.06
C THR A 270 -4.22 22.07 -3.22
N GLY A 271 -4.11 23.40 -3.19
CA GLY A 271 -3.29 24.19 -4.11
C GLY A 271 -3.67 23.97 -5.58
N ASP A 272 -2.66 23.81 -6.43
CA ASP A 272 -2.80 23.59 -7.88
C ASP A 272 -2.77 22.09 -8.27
N PHE A 273 -3.24 21.19 -7.41
CA PHE A 273 -3.13 19.74 -7.63
C PHE A 273 -3.62 19.25 -9.01
N VAL A 274 -4.82 19.66 -9.44
CA VAL A 274 -5.35 19.22 -10.75
C VAL A 274 -4.54 19.78 -11.93
N PRO A 275 -4.24 21.09 -12.02
CA PRO A 275 -3.30 21.61 -13.02
C PRO A 275 -1.93 20.91 -13.02
N PHE A 276 -1.39 20.61 -11.85
CA PHE A 276 -0.12 19.90 -11.71
C PHE A 276 -0.18 18.49 -12.31
N LEU A 277 -1.23 17.71 -12.00
CA LEU A 277 -1.44 16.38 -12.59
C LEU A 277 -1.51 16.44 -14.11
N LEU A 278 -2.23 17.42 -14.68
CA LEU A 278 -2.33 17.58 -16.13
C LEU A 278 -0.98 17.84 -16.80
N THR A 279 -0.12 18.63 -16.15
CA THR A 279 1.25 18.88 -16.63
C THR A 279 2.12 17.62 -16.56
N MET A 280 1.91 16.78 -15.53
CA MET A 280 2.67 15.54 -15.33
C MET A 280 2.29 14.42 -16.32
N MET A 281 1.12 14.49 -16.97
CA MET A 281 0.65 13.43 -17.90
C MET A 281 1.57 13.16 -19.08
N GLY A 282 2.52 14.06 -19.39
CA GLY A 282 3.54 13.85 -20.42
C GLY A 282 4.55 12.74 -20.10
N ASP A 283 4.61 12.26 -18.85
CA ASP A 283 5.43 11.12 -18.45
C ASP A 283 4.65 9.80 -18.53
N THR A 284 5.06 8.94 -19.47
CA THR A 284 4.42 7.65 -19.80
C THR A 284 4.30 6.69 -18.61
N GLY A 285 5.14 6.81 -17.58
CA GLY A 285 5.11 5.91 -16.41
C GLY A 285 3.99 6.22 -15.41
N SER A 286 3.39 7.40 -15.47
CA SER A 286 2.46 7.91 -14.46
C SER A 286 1.05 8.18 -15.00
N SER A 287 0.88 8.22 -16.32
CA SER A 287 -0.34 8.65 -17.01
C SER A 287 -1.59 7.86 -16.60
N ASP A 288 -1.54 6.53 -16.54
CA ASP A 288 -2.69 5.69 -16.19
C ASP A 288 -3.24 6.01 -14.80
N ARG A 289 -2.33 6.21 -13.84
CA ARG A 289 -2.69 6.52 -12.46
C ARG A 289 -3.24 7.93 -12.35
N ILE A 290 -2.63 8.90 -13.05
CA ILE A 290 -3.11 10.28 -13.11
C ILE A 290 -4.52 10.33 -13.69
N LEU A 291 -4.77 9.67 -14.81
CA LEU A 291 -6.09 9.61 -15.45
C LEU A 291 -7.13 8.98 -14.53
N SER A 292 -6.75 7.95 -13.77
CA SER A 292 -7.64 7.31 -12.79
C SER A 292 -8.05 8.27 -11.66
N ILE A 293 -7.10 9.06 -11.13
CA ILE A 293 -7.38 10.10 -10.14
C ILE A 293 -8.33 11.16 -10.73
N LEU A 294 -8.01 11.67 -11.94
CA LEU A 294 -8.82 12.69 -12.61
C LEU A 294 -10.24 12.18 -12.91
N SER A 295 -10.39 10.90 -13.27
CA SER A 295 -11.70 10.26 -13.46
C SER A 295 -12.54 10.28 -12.18
N ASN A 296 -11.96 9.91 -11.04
CA ASN A 296 -12.65 9.95 -9.74
C ASN A 296 -13.03 11.38 -9.34
N VAL A 297 -12.12 12.33 -9.59
CA VAL A 297 -12.36 13.77 -9.37
C VAL A 297 -13.55 14.27 -10.19
N VAL A 298 -13.59 13.98 -11.49
CA VAL A 298 -14.65 14.44 -12.40
C VAL A 298 -16.01 13.76 -12.13
N SER A 299 -15.98 12.52 -11.66
CA SER A 299 -17.16 11.71 -11.36
C SER A 299 -17.83 12.08 -10.04
N THR A 300 -17.12 12.74 -9.13
CA THR A 300 -17.67 13.15 -7.83
C THR A 300 -18.57 14.39 -8.01
N PRO A 301 -19.88 14.29 -7.73
CA PRO A 301 -20.77 15.44 -7.75
C PRO A 301 -20.37 16.40 -6.63
N ARG A 302 -20.23 17.70 -6.92
CA ARG A 302 -20.10 18.68 -5.84
C ARG A 302 -21.42 18.75 -5.09
N VAL A 303 -21.42 18.36 -3.83
CA VAL A 303 -22.48 18.75 -2.89
C VAL A 303 -22.36 20.26 -2.76
N GLY A 304 -23.26 21.00 -3.40
CA GLY A 304 -23.33 22.45 -3.23
C GLY A 304 -23.58 22.80 -1.75
N PRO A 305 -23.31 24.04 -1.33
CA PRO A 305 -23.67 24.46 0.03
C PRO A 305 -25.15 24.10 0.24
N ARG A 306 -25.45 23.30 1.26
CA ARG A 306 -26.83 23.10 1.70
C ARG A 306 -27.34 24.50 2.01
N LEU A 307 -28.28 25.00 1.21
CA LEU A 307 -29.07 26.16 1.57
C LEU A 307 -29.73 25.77 2.89
N VAL A 308 -29.19 26.31 3.99
CA VAL A 308 -29.81 26.18 5.30
C VAL A 308 -31.15 26.91 5.19
N PRO A 309 -32.28 26.23 5.46
CA PRO A 309 -33.61 26.84 5.36
C PRO A 309 -33.81 27.99 6.34
#